data_AF-A0A744KG41-F1
#
_entry.id   AF-A0A744KG41-F1
#
_cell.length_a   1.000
_cell.length_b   1.000
_cell.length_c   1.000
_cell.angle_alpha   90.00
_cell.angle_beta   90.00
_cell.angle_gamma   90.00
#
_symmetry.space_group_name_H-M   'P 1'
#
loop_
_entity.id
_entity.type
_entity.pdbx_description
1 polymer ?
#
loop_
_entity_poly.entity_id
_entity_poly.type
_entity_poly.pdbx_seq_one_letter_code
_entity_poly.pdbx_strand_id
1 'polypeptide(L)'
;MKMKRLALLVTLNILSLPVLATEFSAGFLKNSDHSSVDLSAFSRDGYVAPGDYLLDIYLNDRLIRSQYTVTAVDAGDGRSLFCITPALTDMLGLKEESRRQLAPVEGTDGRCLNLTSADSRVQYSPDNQSLTVTLPQAWMEY
;
A
#
# COMPACT_ATOMS: atom_id res chain seq x y z
N MET A 1 45.34 16.35 25.46
CA MET A 1 44.31 16.65 24.43
C MET A 1 44.34 15.73 23.18
N LYS A 2 45.33 14.83 23.00
CA LYS A 2 45.39 13.88 21.86
C LYS A 2 44.57 12.59 22.07
N MET A 3 44.55 12.03 23.29
CA MET A 3 43.83 10.77 23.59
C MET A 3 42.29 10.87 23.53
N LYS A 4 41.70 12.02 23.91
CA LYS A 4 40.24 12.21 23.81
C LYS A 4 39.75 12.26 22.35
N ARG A 5 40.58 12.77 21.42
CA ARG A 5 40.29 12.78 19.97
C ARG A 5 40.42 11.39 19.36
N LEU A 6 41.38 10.59 19.84
CA LEU A 6 41.57 9.20 19.42
C LEU A 6 40.43 8.29 19.89
N ALA A 7 39.99 8.45 21.14
CA ALA A 7 38.84 7.70 21.67
C ALA A 7 37.52 8.02 20.93
N LEU A 8 37.29 9.29 20.57
CA LEU A 8 36.13 9.73 19.80
C LEU A 8 36.08 9.12 18.39
N LEU A 9 37.23 8.94 17.74
CA LEU A 9 37.35 8.33 16.41
C LEU A 9 37.12 6.81 16.42
N VAL A 10 37.53 6.13 17.50
CA VAL A 10 37.35 4.68 17.66
C VAL A 10 35.89 4.32 17.91
N THR A 11 35.15 5.13 18.68
CA THR A 11 33.71 4.89 18.93
C THR A 11 32.84 5.12 17.70
N LEU A 12 33.25 5.97 16.75
CA LEU A 12 32.47 6.28 15.55
C LEU A 12 32.48 5.14 14.51
N ASN A 13 33.51 4.29 14.51
CA ASN A 13 33.62 3.15 13.58
C ASN A 13 32.79 1.93 14.01
N ILE A 14 32.33 1.87 15.27
CA ILE A 14 31.63 0.69 15.82
C ILE A 14 30.10 0.79 15.58
N LEU A 15 29.60 1.89 15.03
CA LEU A 15 28.17 2.14 14.83
C LEU A 15 27.66 1.81 13.40
N SER A 16 28.30 0.92 12.66
CA SER A 16 27.77 0.45 11.36
C SER A 16 26.72 -0.64 11.58
N LEU A 17 25.44 -0.26 11.49
CA LEU A 17 24.34 -1.21 11.36
C LEU A 17 24.44 -1.93 10.00
N PRO A 18 24.29 -3.26 9.94
CA PRO A 18 24.22 -3.95 8.66
C PRO A 18 22.95 -3.51 7.93
N VAL A 19 23.10 -3.00 6.70
CA VAL A 19 21.99 -2.81 5.77
C VAL A 19 21.75 -4.16 5.10
N LEU A 20 20.57 -4.75 5.34
CA LEU A 20 20.12 -5.96 4.66
C LEU A 20 19.33 -5.55 3.42
N ALA A 21 19.69 -6.12 2.27
CA ALA A 21 18.98 -5.95 1.01
C ALA A 21 18.61 -7.33 0.45
N THR A 22 17.39 -7.47 -0.05
CA THR A 22 16.90 -8.70 -0.70
C THR A 22 16.87 -8.46 -2.20
N GLU A 23 17.40 -9.39 -2.99
CA GLU A 23 17.39 -9.31 -4.45
C GLU A 23 16.74 -10.55 -5.07
N PHE A 24 16.05 -10.34 -6.19
CA PHE A 24 15.37 -11.39 -6.94
C PHE A 24 16.01 -11.57 -8.31
N SER A 25 16.30 -12.83 -8.69
CA SER A 25 16.90 -13.14 -9.99
C SER A 25 15.83 -13.45 -11.05
N ALA A 26 15.92 -12.76 -12.19
CA ALA A 26 15.08 -13.05 -13.35
C ALA A 26 15.38 -14.42 -14.01
N GLY A 27 16.52 -15.05 -13.68
CA GLY A 27 16.93 -16.34 -14.26
C GLY A 27 15.99 -17.52 -13.96
N PHE A 28 15.12 -17.38 -12.95
CA PHE A 28 14.10 -18.39 -12.62
C PHE A 28 12.78 -18.20 -13.38
N LEU A 29 12.57 -17.05 -14.03
CA LEU A 29 11.33 -16.75 -14.74
C LEU A 29 11.40 -17.29 -16.17
N LYS A 30 10.56 -18.26 -16.48
CA LYS A 30 10.38 -18.74 -17.85
C LYS A 30 9.48 -17.77 -18.61
N ASN A 31 10.05 -16.82 -19.33
CA ASN A 31 9.31 -15.98 -20.28
C ASN A 31 9.49 -16.47 -21.73
N SER A 32 8.55 -16.13 -22.61
CA SER A 32 8.58 -16.52 -24.02
C SER A 32 9.64 -15.76 -24.82
N ASP A 33 9.99 -14.55 -24.38
CA ASP A 33 10.71 -13.57 -25.19
C ASP A 33 12.20 -13.44 -24.82
N HIS A 34 12.68 -14.25 -23.87
CA HIS A 34 14.05 -14.23 -23.32
C HIS A 34 14.57 -12.84 -22.87
N SER A 35 13.67 -11.87 -22.70
CA SER A 35 14.00 -10.51 -22.27
C SER A 35 14.19 -10.47 -20.74
N SER A 36 15.12 -9.63 -20.26
CA SER A 36 15.30 -9.43 -18.82
C SER A 36 14.10 -8.66 -18.25
N VAL A 37 13.44 -9.22 -17.23
CA VAL A 37 12.34 -8.57 -16.51
C VAL A 37 12.90 -7.83 -15.30
N ASP A 38 12.42 -6.61 -15.04
CA ASP A 38 12.75 -5.86 -13.84
C ASP A 38 11.99 -6.43 -12.63
N LEU A 39 12.72 -6.90 -11.63
CA LEU A 39 12.20 -7.47 -10.39
C LEU A 39 12.48 -6.60 -9.16
N SER A 40 12.99 -5.38 -9.34
CA SER A 40 13.32 -4.44 -8.26
C SER A 40 12.11 -4.14 -7.36
N ALA A 41 10.90 -4.22 -7.93
CA ALA A 41 9.65 -4.12 -7.21
C ALA A 41 9.52 -5.14 -6.06
N PHE A 42 9.96 -6.38 -6.25
CA PHE A 42 9.84 -7.47 -5.27
C PHE A 42 10.85 -7.36 -4.13
N SER A 43 11.94 -6.62 -4.33
CA SER A 43 12.92 -6.31 -3.29
C SER A 43 12.38 -5.34 -2.22
N ARG A 44 11.25 -4.68 -2.49
CA ARG A 44 10.61 -3.74 -1.56
C ARG A 44 9.56 -4.47 -0.74
N ASP A 45 9.78 -4.50 0.58
CA ASP A 45 8.84 -5.12 1.50
C ASP A 45 7.46 -4.42 1.44
N GLY A 46 6.40 -5.22 1.40
CA GLY A 46 5.02 -4.74 1.29
C GLY A 46 4.68 -4.00 -0.02
N TYR A 47 5.51 -4.09 -1.06
CA TYR A 47 5.18 -3.47 -2.35
C TYR A 47 3.95 -4.12 -3.00
N VAL A 48 3.06 -3.26 -3.51
CA VAL A 48 1.87 -3.64 -4.29
C VAL A 48 2.01 -3.01 -5.67
N ALA A 49 1.90 -3.81 -6.72
CA ALA A 49 1.94 -3.30 -8.09
C ALA A 49 0.60 -2.66 -8.47
N PRO A 50 0.58 -1.59 -9.28
CA PRO A 50 -0.66 -1.09 -9.87
C PRO A 50 -1.34 -2.19 -10.71
N GLY A 51 -2.67 -2.25 -10.66
CA GLY A 51 -3.45 -3.25 -11.39
C GLY A 51 -4.72 -3.67 -10.66
N ASP A 52 -5.44 -4.63 -11.24
CA ASP A 52 -6.70 -5.12 -10.68
C ASP A 52 -6.48 -6.35 -9.80
N TYR A 53 -7.05 -6.32 -8.60
CA TYR A 53 -6.96 -7.38 -7.62
C TYR A 53 -8.36 -7.90 -7.28
N LEU A 54 -8.53 -9.22 -7.29
CA LEU A 54 -9.75 -9.86 -6.83
C LEU A 54 -9.66 -10.09 -5.32
N LEU A 55 -10.47 -9.37 -4.53
CA LEU A 55 -10.31 -9.29 -3.08
C LEU A 55 -11.60 -9.59 -2.31
N ASP A 56 -11.43 -10.17 -1.12
CA ASP A 56 -12.46 -10.17 -0.09
C ASP A 56 -12.45 -8.83 0.67
N ILE A 57 -13.59 -8.15 0.72
CA ILE A 57 -13.74 -6.82 1.32
C ILE A 57 -14.32 -6.95 2.72
N TYR A 58 -13.57 -6.45 3.69
CA TYR A 58 -13.98 -6.35 5.09
C TYR A 58 -14.24 -4.90 5.45
N LEU A 59 -15.37 -4.61 6.10
CA LEU A 59 -15.68 -3.32 6.71
C LEU A 59 -15.72 -3.51 8.23
N ASN A 60 -14.83 -2.83 8.96
CA ASN A 60 -14.71 -2.95 10.42
C ASN A 60 -14.68 -4.44 10.85
N ASP A 61 -13.76 -5.21 10.24
CA ASP A 61 -13.52 -6.65 10.47
C ASP A 61 -14.68 -7.59 10.10
N ARG A 62 -15.75 -7.09 9.47
CA ARG A 62 -16.84 -7.91 8.95
C ARG A 62 -16.73 -8.04 7.43
N LEU A 63 -16.73 -9.28 6.93
CA LEU A 63 -16.83 -9.56 5.49
C LEU A 63 -18.14 -9.00 4.96
N ILE A 64 -18.06 -8.07 4.00
CA ILE A 64 -19.23 -7.48 3.33
C ILE A 64 -19.36 -7.93 1.88
N ARG A 65 -18.25 -8.34 1.26
CA ARG A 65 -18.25 -8.83 -0.12
C ARG A 65 -17.06 -9.74 -0.36
N SER A 66 -17.29 -10.89 -0.98
CA SER A 66 -16.22 -11.75 -1.48
C SER A 66 -15.96 -11.54 -2.97
N GLN A 67 -14.72 -11.82 -3.38
CA GLN A 67 -14.29 -11.80 -4.79
C GLN A 67 -14.73 -10.53 -5.53
N TYR A 68 -14.36 -9.38 -5.00
CA TYR A 68 -14.61 -8.07 -5.58
C TYR A 68 -13.34 -7.50 -6.20
N THR A 69 -13.42 -7.05 -7.45
CA THR A 69 -12.27 -6.45 -8.13
C THR A 69 -12.05 -5.03 -7.62
N VAL A 70 -10.85 -4.76 -7.08
CA VAL A 70 -10.39 -3.42 -6.68
C VAL A 70 -9.10 -3.09 -7.42
N THR A 71 -9.04 -1.91 -8.02
CA THR A 71 -7.83 -1.44 -8.71
C THR A 71 -6.87 -0.79 -7.71
N ALA A 72 -5.62 -1.22 -7.70
CA ALA A 72 -4.52 -0.49 -7.09
C ALA A 72 -3.93 0.50 -8.10
N VAL A 73 -3.76 1.76 -7.70
CA VAL A 73 -3.21 2.83 -8.54
C VAL A 73 -1.91 3.35 -7.94
N ASP A 74 -1.03 3.93 -8.76
CA ASP A 74 0.18 4.60 -8.30
C ASP A 74 -0.18 5.85 -7.48
N ALA A 75 0.42 5.99 -6.30
CA ALA A 75 0.24 7.13 -5.41
C ALA A 75 1.21 8.29 -5.72
N GLY A 76 2.12 8.12 -6.67
CA GLY A 76 3.12 9.13 -7.08
C GLY A 76 4.43 9.09 -6.30
N ASP A 77 4.52 8.26 -5.25
CA ASP A 77 5.71 8.09 -4.41
C ASP A 77 6.34 6.68 -4.55
N GLY A 78 5.96 5.95 -5.60
CA GLY A 78 6.41 4.59 -5.86
C GLY A 78 5.70 3.53 -5.02
N ARG A 79 4.68 3.91 -4.24
CA ARG A 79 3.72 2.99 -3.62
C ARG A 79 2.41 3.00 -4.39
N SER A 80 1.62 1.96 -4.20
CA SER A 80 0.24 1.91 -4.69
C SER A 80 -0.75 2.04 -3.56
N LEU A 81 -1.95 2.55 -3.89
CA LEU A 81 -3.10 2.61 -3.01
C LEU A 81 -4.28 1.91 -3.68
N PHE A 82 -5.14 1.29 -2.87
CA PHE A 82 -6.38 0.68 -3.37
C PHE A 82 -7.44 1.75 -3.60
N CYS A 83 -7.95 1.78 -4.83
CA CYS A 83 -8.80 2.83 -5.31
C CYS A 83 -10.21 2.73 -4.72
N ILE A 84 -10.62 3.77 -3.99
CA ILE A 84 -11.98 3.84 -3.46
C ILE A 84 -12.87 4.54 -4.49
N THR A 85 -13.53 3.73 -5.31
CA THR A 85 -14.45 4.18 -6.36
C THR A 85 -15.81 4.56 -5.76
N PRO A 86 -16.67 5.30 -6.48
CA PRO A 86 -18.03 5.59 -6.04
C PRO A 86 -18.83 4.31 -5.66
N ALA A 87 -18.72 3.26 -6.48
CA ALA A 87 -19.39 1.99 -6.20
C ALA A 87 -18.87 1.33 -4.91
N LEU A 88 -17.58 1.44 -4.61
CA LEU A 88 -17.03 0.94 -3.35
C LEU A 88 -17.46 1.84 -2.18
N THR A 89 -17.55 3.16 -2.34
CA THR A 89 -18.09 4.04 -1.28
C THR A 89 -19.54 3.73 -0.93
N ASP A 90 -20.37 3.39 -1.93
CA ASP A 90 -21.75 2.94 -1.73
C ASP A 90 -21.81 1.63 -0.96
N MET A 91 -20.98 0.65 -1.35
CA MET A 91 -20.93 -0.65 -0.68
C MET A 91 -20.45 -0.54 0.78
N LEU A 92 -19.53 0.38 1.06
CA LEU A 92 -19.04 0.67 2.41
C LEU A 92 -20.05 1.45 3.25
N GLY A 93 -21.15 1.91 2.66
CA GLY A 93 -22.16 2.71 3.35
C GLY A 93 -21.65 4.09 3.77
N LEU A 94 -20.70 4.68 3.04
CA LEU A 94 -20.18 6.02 3.37
C LEU A 94 -21.25 7.08 3.14
N LYS A 95 -21.40 8.03 4.06
CA LYS A 95 -22.25 9.21 3.88
C LYS A 95 -21.72 10.15 2.81
N GLU A 96 -22.61 10.84 2.12
CA GLU A 96 -22.24 11.81 1.08
C GLU A 96 -21.33 12.93 1.59
N GLU A 97 -21.57 13.47 2.79
CA GLU A 97 -20.71 14.50 3.37
C GLU A 97 -19.29 14.00 3.68
N SER A 98 -19.14 12.71 4.01
CA SER A 98 -17.84 12.09 4.26
C SER A 98 -17.10 11.84 2.95
N ARG A 99 -17.81 11.38 1.90
CA ARG A 99 -17.23 11.18 0.55
C ARG A 99 -16.63 12.45 -0.02
N ARG A 100 -17.29 13.59 0.17
CA ARG A 100 -16.82 14.90 -0.33
C ARG A 100 -15.53 15.40 0.34
N GLN A 101 -15.16 14.85 1.50
CA GLN A 101 -13.94 15.21 2.21
C GLN A 101 -12.73 14.36 1.77
N LEU A 102 -12.97 13.29 1.00
CA LEU A 102 -11.90 12.42 0.53
C LEU A 102 -11.12 13.09 -0.59
N ALA A 103 -9.80 13.03 -0.48
CA ALA A 103 -8.92 13.57 -1.50
C ALA A 103 -8.91 12.66 -2.73
N PRO A 104 -9.06 13.21 -3.95
CA PRO A 104 -8.83 12.45 -5.17
C PRO A 104 -7.33 12.11 -5.29
N VAL A 105 -7.05 10.95 -5.87
CA VAL A 105 -5.69 10.56 -6.21
C VAL A 105 -5.27 11.24 -7.50
N GLU A 106 -4.08 11.86 -7.50
CA GLU A 106 -3.56 12.54 -8.69
C GLU A 106 -3.44 11.59 -9.88
N GLY A 107 -3.69 12.08 -11.09
CA GLY A 107 -3.62 11.27 -12.32
C GLY A 107 -4.79 10.31 -12.55
N THR A 108 -5.85 10.36 -11.74
CA THR A 108 -7.03 9.46 -11.86
C THR A 108 -8.32 10.15 -12.30
N ASP A 109 -8.25 11.41 -12.76
CA ASP A 109 -9.41 12.24 -13.14
C ASP A 109 -10.48 12.37 -12.04
N GLY A 110 -10.09 12.24 -10.77
CA GLY A 110 -10.99 12.27 -9.62
C GLY A 110 -11.87 11.02 -9.45
N ARG A 111 -11.65 9.97 -10.25
CA ARG A 111 -12.41 8.70 -10.13
C ARG A 111 -11.91 7.81 -8.99
N CYS A 112 -10.76 8.15 -8.43
CA CYS A 112 -10.13 7.41 -7.36
C CYS A 112 -10.01 8.26 -6.11
N LEU A 113 -10.58 7.81 -5.00
CA LEU A 113 -10.48 8.49 -3.72
C LEU A 113 -9.51 7.76 -2.80
N ASN A 114 -8.75 8.52 -2.03
CA ASN A 114 -7.96 7.99 -0.93
C ASN A 114 -8.77 8.09 0.37
N LEU A 115 -9.10 6.93 0.93
CA LEU A 115 -9.85 6.81 2.19
C LEU A 115 -8.94 6.67 3.41
N THR A 116 -7.62 6.65 3.24
CA THR A 116 -6.68 6.59 4.37
C THR A 116 -6.57 7.97 5.01
N SER A 117 -6.87 8.07 6.31
CA SER A 117 -6.77 9.32 7.08
C SER A 117 -6.32 9.03 8.52
N ALA A 118 -6.39 10.04 9.39
CA ALA A 118 -6.16 9.83 10.83
C ALA A 118 -7.21 8.92 11.47
N ASP A 119 -8.46 8.97 10.98
CA ASP A 119 -9.62 8.30 11.57
C ASP A 119 -10.05 7.04 10.79
N SER A 120 -9.48 6.81 9.60
CA SER A 120 -9.85 5.71 8.71
C SER A 120 -8.63 5.00 8.13
N ARG A 121 -8.75 3.70 7.87
CA ARG A 121 -7.64 2.86 7.39
C ARG A 121 -8.10 1.96 6.25
N VAL A 122 -7.23 1.79 5.25
CA VAL A 122 -7.37 0.78 4.21
C VAL A 122 -6.15 -0.13 4.30
N GLN A 123 -6.35 -1.42 4.57
CA GLN A 123 -5.29 -2.38 4.80
C GLN A 123 -5.46 -3.60 3.89
N TYR A 124 -4.45 -3.83 3.06
CA TYR A 124 -4.39 -5.00 2.18
C TYR A 124 -3.61 -6.13 2.86
N SER A 125 -4.15 -7.34 2.77
CA SER A 125 -3.46 -8.58 3.13
C SER A 125 -3.24 -9.40 1.85
N PRO A 126 -2.00 -9.50 1.35
CA PRO A 126 -1.67 -10.30 0.19
C PRO A 126 -1.97 -11.79 0.40
N ASP A 127 -1.63 -12.32 1.57
CA ASP A 127 -1.77 -13.75 1.90
C ASP A 127 -3.23 -14.21 1.90
N ASN A 128 -4.13 -13.34 2.35
CA ASN A 128 -5.57 -13.62 2.41
C ASN A 128 -6.34 -13.07 1.20
N GLN A 129 -5.67 -12.37 0.28
CA GLN A 129 -6.30 -11.61 -0.80
C GLN A 129 -7.50 -10.78 -0.31
N SER A 130 -7.28 -9.98 0.74
CA SER A 130 -8.36 -9.23 1.39
C SER A 130 -8.03 -7.75 1.56
N LEU A 131 -9.04 -6.90 1.42
CA LEU A 131 -8.97 -5.47 1.72
C LEU A 131 -9.86 -5.16 2.93
N THR A 132 -9.25 -4.77 4.04
CA THR A 132 -9.97 -4.30 5.23
C THR A 132 -10.04 -2.80 5.22
N VAL A 133 -11.26 -2.27 5.26
CA VAL A 133 -11.55 -0.85 5.41
C VAL A 133 -12.11 -0.62 6.80
N THR A 134 -11.42 0.21 7.58
CA THR A 134 -11.85 0.60 8.93
C THR A 134 -12.35 2.04 8.88
N LEU A 135 -13.60 2.24 9.30
CA LEU A 135 -14.30 3.54 9.26
C LEU A 135 -14.93 3.88 10.62
N PRO A 136 -14.89 5.16 11.03
CA PRO A 136 -15.69 5.66 12.14
C PRO A 136 -17.18 5.54 11.85
N GLN A 137 -17.97 5.22 12.88
CA GLN A 137 -19.44 5.18 12.77
C GLN A 137 -20.04 6.51 12.29
N ALA A 138 -19.40 7.64 12.61
CA ALA A 138 -19.86 8.96 12.16
C ALA A 138 -19.90 9.12 10.63
N TRP A 139 -19.10 8.33 9.90
CA TRP A 139 -18.96 8.39 8.43
C TRP A 139 -19.88 7.43 7.68
N MET A 140 -20.62 6.57 8.40
CA MET A 140 -21.46 5.53 7.79
C MET A 140 -22.95 5.86 7.89
N GLU A 141 -23.70 5.50 6.85
CA GLU A 141 -25.15 5.45 6.84
C GLU A 141 -25.63 4.34 7.80
N TYR A 142 -26.66 4.64 8.59
CA TYR A 142 -27.14 3.77 9.68
C TYR A 142 -28.09 2.67 9.20
#